data_AF-A0A535UF60-F1
#
_entry.id   AF-A0A535UF60-F1
#
_cell.length_a   1.000
_cell.length_b   1.000
_cell.length_c   1.000
_cell.angle_alpha   90.00
_cell.angle_beta   90.00
_cell.angle_gamma   90.00
#
_symmetry.space_group_name_H-M   'P 1'
#
loop_
_entity.id
_entity.type
_entity.pdbx_description
1 polymer ?
#
loop_
_entity_poly.entity_id
_entity_poly.type
_entity_poly.pdbx_seq_one_letter_code
_entity_poly.pdbx_strand_id
1 'polypeptide(L)'
;MMCPEAIPSPSSSASQVSITTIASTTLTSTEQPTAPGHSKPPQNIQSQWRALSLFPAIDSSRALARILRWALVAGIVILLCIGLINVFGALTGKASAPPSHPAPRSTTISPSRIATVFTSDGLITVTLDVSPNHTGTNIFTLNLNDSRTGRAITNAHISLFTTMLDMKMATTSMPLHPDGQGHFQGTAELSMGGDWGLRMLIQTPDHKLHEAHIHLLTPA
;
A
#
# COMPACT_ATOMS: atom_id res chain seq x y z
N MET A 1 0.66 20.46 -64.29
CA MET A 1 1.14 19.11 -63.91
C MET A 1 0.88 18.98 -62.41
N MET A 2 -0.27 18.57 -61.86
CA MET A 2 -1.27 17.53 -62.22
C MET A 2 -0.67 16.12 -62.30
N CYS A 3 -0.71 15.39 -61.17
CA CYS A 3 -1.47 14.16 -60.91
C CYS A 3 -0.75 13.14 -59.98
N PRO A 4 -1.52 12.30 -59.24
CA PRO A 4 -1.24 11.86 -57.87
C PRO A 4 -1.19 10.31 -57.71
N GLU A 5 -1.45 9.81 -56.49
CA GLU A 5 -1.99 8.48 -56.14
C GLU A 5 -1.02 7.49 -55.45
N ALA A 6 -1.31 7.17 -54.17
CA ALA A 6 -1.63 5.80 -53.73
C ALA A 6 -1.76 5.73 -52.19
N ILE A 7 -3.00 5.55 -51.74
CA ILE A 7 -3.41 5.15 -50.39
C ILE A 7 -3.38 3.60 -50.32
N PRO A 8 -2.88 2.98 -49.26
CA PRO A 8 -3.28 1.62 -48.90
C PRO A 8 -4.22 1.61 -47.68
N SER A 9 -5.39 1.02 -47.90
CA SER A 9 -6.43 0.71 -46.90
C SER A 9 -5.97 -0.33 -45.85
N PRO A 10 -6.54 -0.32 -44.63
CA PRO A 10 -6.18 -1.23 -43.56
C PRO A 10 -6.83 -2.62 -43.70
N SER A 11 -6.00 -3.68 -43.63
CA SER A 11 -6.44 -5.08 -43.59
C SER A 11 -6.79 -5.51 -42.16
N SER A 12 -8.03 -5.99 -42.03
CA SER A 12 -8.66 -6.65 -40.89
C SER A 12 -7.85 -7.82 -40.32
N SER A 13 -7.67 -7.86 -39.00
CA SER A 13 -7.49 -9.08 -38.22
C SER A 13 -8.17 -8.90 -36.87
N ALA A 14 -9.38 -9.45 -36.78
CA ALA A 14 -10.20 -9.48 -35.59
C ALA A 14 -9.66 -10.51 -34.59
N SER A 15 -9.08 -10.04 -33.48
CA SER A 15 -8.89 -10.84 -32.27
C SER A 15 -10.21 -10.93 -31.52
N GLN A 16 -10.73 -12.16 -31.38
CA GLN A 16 -11.90 -12.47 -30.56
C GLN A 16 -11.61 -12.15 -29.09
N VAL A 17 -12.42 -11.25 -28.51
CA VAL A 17 -12.52 -11.04 -27.06
C VAL A 17 -13.87 -11.62 -26.65
N SER A 18 -13.85 -12.73 -25.91
CA SER A 18 -15.04 -13.33 -25.32
C SER A 18 -15.51 -12.49 -24.14
N ILE A 19 -16.58 -11.72 -24.33
CA ILE A 19 -17.31 -11.05 -23.26
C ILE A 19 -18.55 -11.88 -22.96
N THR A 20 -18.58 -12.49 -21.78
CA THR A 20 -19.76 -13.19 -21.25
C THR A 20 -20.79 -12.16 -20.82
N THR A 21 -21.73 -11.85 -21.72
CA THR A 21 -22.87 -10.98 -21.46
C THR A 21 -23.98 -11.76 -20.75
N ILE A 22 -24.41 -11.19 -19.63
CA ILE A 22 -25.49 -11.61 -18.75
C ILE A 22 -26.83 -11.29 -19.43
N ALA A 23 -27.67 -12.30 -19.65
CA ALA A 23 -28.99 -12.14 -20.22
C ALA A 23 -29.95 -11.52 -19.20
N SER A 24 -30.40 -10.29 -19.46
CA SER A 24 -31.59 -9.68 -18.87
C SER A 24 -32.69 -9.68 -19.93
N THR A 25 -33.81 -10.37 -19.68
CA THR A 25 -34.98 -10.33 -20.56
C THR A 25 -36.10 -9.61 -19.81
N THR A 26 -36.51 -8.45 -20.33
CA THR A 26 -37.75 -7.77 -19.92
C THR A 26 -38.61 -7.55 -21.15
N LEU A 27 -39.77 -8.23 -21.14
CA LEU A 27 -41.11 -7.91 -21.66
C LEU A 27 -41.29 -7.02 -22.90
N THR A 28 -42.20 -7.43 -23.80
CA THR A 28 -43.18 -6.61 -24.59
C THR A 28 -43.95 -7.55 -25.55
N SER A 29 -45.25 -7.83 -25.33
CA SER A 29 -46.46 -7.20 -25.94
C SER A 29 -46.98 -7.96 -27.17
N THR A 30 -48.10 -8.70 -27.08
CA THR A 30 -49.49 -8.33 -27.47
C THR A 30 -49.82 -8.65 -28.93
N GLU A 31 -50.65 -9.68 -29.19
CA GLU A 31 -51.95 -9.55 -29.92
C GLU A 31 -52.71 -10.90 -30.03
N GLN A 32 -54.04 -10.81 -30.00
CA GLN A 32 -55.14 -11.80 -30.03
C GLN A 32 -56.15 -11.24 -31.07
N PRO A 33 -56.96 -11.98 -31.90
CA PRO A 33 -58.05 -12.89 -31.48
C PRO A 33 -58.55 -13.97 -32.49
N THR A 34 -59.37 -14.95 -32.03
CA THR A 34 -60.65 -15.41 -32.63
C THR A 34 -61.38 -16.39 -31.69
N ALA A 35 -62.69 -16.21 -31.53
CA ALA A 35 -63.64 -16.65 -30.48
C ALA A 35 -64.19 -18.10 -30.62
N PRO A 36 -65.34 -18.51 -29.98
CA PRO A 36 -65.89 -18.34 -28.63
C PRO A 36 -66.28 -19.70 -27.97
N GLY A 37 -66.46 -19.75 -26.63
CA GLY A 37 -67.25 -20.86 -26.05
C GLY A 37 -67.17 -21.08 -24.53
N HIS A 38 -68.33 -20.95 -23.87
CA HIS A 38 -68.78 -21.71 -22.69
C HIS A 38 -68.13 -21.49 -21.30
N SER A 39 -68.75 -20.57 -20.55
CA SER A 39 -69.38 -20.74 -19.21
C SER A 39 -68.71 -21.47 -18.01
N LYS A 40 -68.70 -20.73 -16.87
CA LYS A 40 -68.87 -21.13 -15.43
C LYS A 40 -67.63 -21.59 -14.61
N PRO A 41 -67.64 -21.47 -13.26
CA PRO A 41 -67.17 -20.35 -12.42
C PRO A 41 -65.91 -20.72 -11.59
N PRO A 42 -65.30 -19.80 -10.80
CA PRO A 42 -64.11 -20.12 -10.01
C PRO A 42 -64.48 -20.95 -8.79
N GLN A 43 -64.13 -22.23 -8.78
CA GLN A 43 -64.09 -23.02 -7.56
C GLN A 43 -62.64 -23.25 -7.14
N ASN A 44 -62.44 -23.11 -5.83
CA ASN A 44 -61.31 -23.63 -5.07
C ASN A 44 -60.12 -22.68 -4.83
N ILE A 45 -60.39 -21.51 -4.26
CA ILE A 45 -59.40 -20.69 -3.52
C ILE A 45 -59.24 -21.21 -2.06
N GLN A 46 -59.98 -22.26 -1.68
CA GLN A 46 -59.99 -22.81 -0.31
C GLN A 46 -58.86 -23.80 0.01
N SER A 47 -58.07 -24.24 -0.97
CA SER A 47 -56.96 -25.19 -0.76
C SER A 47 -55.60 -24.53 -0.51
N GLN A 48 -55.47 -23.21 -0.65
CA GLN A 48 -54.19 -22.51 -0.45
C GLN A 48 -53.91 -22.06 1.00
N TRP A 49 -54.91 -22.04 1.89
CA TRP A 49 -54.75 -21.42 3.22
C TRP A 49 -54.47 -22.39 4.38
N ARG A 50 -54.20 -23.67 4.10
CA ARG A 50 -53.74 -24.65 5.12
C ARG A 50 -52.21 -24.83 5.17
N ALA A 51 -51.45 -24.00 4.46
CA ALA A 51 -49.99 -24.04 4.47
C ALA A 51 -49.35 -22.89 5.27
N LEU A 52 -50.10 -22.20 6.13
CA LEU A 52 -49.64 -21.01 6.86
C LEU A 52 -49.61 -21.16 8.40
N SER A 53 -49.49 -22.38 8.91
CA SER A 53 -49.24 -22.61 10.34
C SER A 53 -48.29 -23.77 10.57
N LEU A 54 -47.09 -23.68 9.99
CA LEU A 54 -45.91 -24.37 10.47
C LEU A 54 -44.79 -23.33 10.61
N PHE A 55 -45.03 -22.32 11.44
CA PHE A 55 -43.91 -21.70 12.13
C PHE A 55 -43.50 -22.70 13.21
N PRO A 56 -42.35 -23.37 13.11
CA PRO A 56 -41.83 -24.10 14.24
C PRO A 56 -41.68 -23.08 15.36
N ALA A 57 -42.41 -23.25 16.46
CA ALA A 57 -42.07 -22.62 17.71
C ALA A 57 -40.62 -23.03 17.99
N ILE A 58 -39.69 -22.10 17.82
CA ILE A 58 -38.28 -22.34 18.09
C ILE A 58 -38.17 -22.45 19.60
N ASP A 59 -38.36 -23.67 20.12
CA ASP A 59 -38.04 -24.06 21.50
C ASP A 59 -36.52 -24.18 21.68
N SER A 60 -35.78 -23.18 21.19
CA SER A 60 -34.33 -23.10 21.30
C SER A 60 -33.90 -21.96 22.22
N SER A 61 -34.74 -21.50 23.13
CA SER A 61 -34.35 -20.54 24.18
C SER A 61 -33.17 -21.07 25.02
N ARG A 62 -33.11 -22.38 25.26
CA ARG A 62 -32.00 -23.04 25.98
C ARG A 62 -30.75 -23.26 25.12
N ALA A 63 -30.91 -23.51 23.83
CA ALA A 63 -29.79 -23.71 22.91
C ALA A 63 -29.14 -22.38 22.49
N LEU A 64 -29.94 -21.35 22.22
CA LEU A 64 -29.48 -19.97 22.01
C LEU A 64 -28.78 -19.43 23.25
N ALA A 65 -29.32 -19.65 24.45
CA ALA A 65 -28.66 -19.23 25.68
C ALA A 65 -27.32 -19.94 25.89
N ARG A 66 -27.19 -21.22 25.50
CA ARG A 66 -25.91 -21.94 25.53
C ARG A 66 -24.93 -21.35 24.50
N ILE A 67 -25.35 -21.12 23.27
CA ILE A 67 -24.49 -20.57 22.21
C ILE A 67 -24.04 -19.14 22.56
N LEU A 68 -24.93 -18.30 23.09
CA LEU A 68 -24.57 -16.96 23.57
C LEU A 68 -23.58 -17.02 24.75
N ARG A 69 -23.77 -17.96 25.69
CA ARG A 69 -22.84 -18.15 26.81
C ARG A 69 -21.46 -18.61 26.32
N TRP A 70 -21.41 -19.52 25.36
CA TRP A 70 -20.14 -19.96 24.76
C TRP A 70 -19.45 -18.84 23.98
N ALA A 71 -20.20 -18.01 23.25
CA ALA A 71 -19.66 -16.84 22.55
C ALA A 71 -19.12 -15.77 23.52
N LEU A 72 -19.82 -15.51 24.63
CA LEU A 72 -19.37 -14.58 25.66
C LEU A 72 -18.11 -15.10 26.37
N VAL A 73 -18.08 -16.40 26.70
CA VAL A 73 -16.89 -17.05 27.30
C VAL A 73 -15.71 -17.00 26.33
N ALA A 74 -15.91 -17.29 25.05
CA ALA A 74 -14.86 -17.19 24.03
C ALA A 74 -14.32 -15.75 23.91
N GLY A 75 -15.21 -14.74 23.90
CA GLY A 75 -14.82 -13.34 23.88
C GLY A 75 -13.99 -12.92 25.10
N ILE A 76 -14.40 -13.33 26.31
CA ILE A 76 -13.66 -13.05 27.55
C ILE A 76 -12.29 -13.73 27.51
N VAL A 77 -12.19 -14.99 27.08
CA VAL A 77 -10.92 -15.73 26.97
C VAL A 77 -9.97 -15.07 25.97
N ILE A 78 -10.48 -14.62 24.82
CA ILE A 78 -9.69 -13.90 23.82
C ILE A 78 -9.19 -12.57 24.39
N LEU A 79 -10.05 -11.81 25.07
CA LEU A 79 -9.66 -10.54 25.70
C LEU A 79 -8.62 -10.75 26.81
N LEU A 80 -8.75 -11.84 27.58
CA LEU A 80 -7.77 -12.23 28.61
C LEU A 80 -6.43 -12.65 27.98
N CYS A 81 -6.45 -13.36 26.85
CA CYS A 81 -5.22 -13.70 26.11
C CYS A 81 -4.52 -12.46 25.55
N ILE A 82 -5.26 -11.52 24.94
CA ILE A 82 -4.69 -10.27 24.41
C ILE A 82 -4.16 -9.40 25.56
N GLY A 83 -4.88 -9.31 26.67
CA GLY A 83 -4.44 -8.61 27.88
C GLY A 83 -3.18 -9.23 28.50
N LEU A 84 -3.11 -10.56 28.59
CA LEU A 84 -1.92 -11.28 29.08
C LEU A 84 -0.72 -11.12 28.15
N ILE A 85 -0.92 -11.11 26.83
CA ILE A 85 0.15 -10.84 25.85
C ILE A 85 0.68 -9.40 26.00
N ASN A 86 -0.17 -8.42 26.31
CA ASN A 86 0.27 -7.05 26.58
C ASN A 86 1.03 -6.93 27.92
N VAL A 87 0.66 -7.70 28.94
CA VAL A 87 1.35 -7.72 30.24
C VAL A 87 2.69 -8.48 30.15
N PHE A 88 2.77 -9.57 29.38
CA PHE A 88 4.03 -10.31 29.17
C PHE A 88 4.93 -9.69 28.09
N GLY A 89 4.38 -9.00 27.10
CA GLY A 89 5.14 -8.22 26.11
C GLY A 89 5.86 -7.01 26.72
N ALA A 90 5.40 -6.53 27.88
CA ALA A 90 6.09 -5.50 28.67
C ALA A 90 7.17 -6.05 29.63
N LEU A 91 7.29 -7.38 29.79
CA LEU A 91 8.24 -8.02 30.70
C LEU A 91 9.31 -8.86 30.00
N THR A 92 9.13 -9.24 28.74
CA THR A 92 10.19 -9.80 27.88
C THR A 92 10.72 -8.75 26.92
N GLY A 93 11.39 -7.74 27.47
CA GLY A 93 12.05 -6.67 26.71
C GLY A 93 13.01 -5.81 27.55
N LYS A 94 13.44 -6.31 28.71
CA LYS A 94 14.62 -5.80 29.41
C LYS A 94 15.56 -6.97 29.67
N ALA A 95 16.15 -7.48 28.60
CA ALA A 95 17.43 -8.13 28.73
C ALA A 95 18.41 -7.04 29.16
N SER A 96 18.74 -7.01 30.45
CA SER A 96 19.94 -6.33 30.93
C SER A 96 21.13 -7.03 30.29
N ALA A 97 21.50 -6.60 29.10
CA ALA A 97 22.87 -6.76 28.64
C ALA A 97 23.79 -6.14 29.71
N PRO A 98 24.98 -6.69 29.98
CA PRO A 98 25.98 -5.98 30.76
C PRO A 98 26.12 -4.57 30.18
N PRO A 99 26.41 -3.54 30.99
CA PRO A 99 26.70 -2.21 30.47
C PRO A 99 27.92 -2.33 29.58
N SER A 100 27.68 -2.58 28.29
CA SER A 100 28.49 -2.08 27.23
C SER A 100 28.25 -0.58 27.30
N HIS A 101 28.95 0.06 28.24
CA HIS A 101 29.56 1.33 27.93
C HIS A 101 30.11 1.12 26.52
N PRO A 102 29.64 1.82 25.48
CA PRO A 102 30.53 2.04 24.37
C PRO A 102 31.69 2.72 25.07
N ALA A 103 32.78 1.98 25.28
CA ALA A 103 34.07 2.62 25.39
C ALA A 103 34.03 3.71 24.31
N PRO A 104 34.39 4.97 24.61
CA PRO A 104 34.73 5.89 23.56
C PRO A 104 35.91 5.22 22.85
N ARG A 105 35.62 4.30 21.91
CA ARG A 105 36.45 4.16 20.75
C ARG A 105 36.51 5.58 20.29
N SER A 106 37.70 6.13 20.33
CA SER A 106 38.03 7.22 19.44
C SER A 106 37.88 6.63 18.03
N THR A 107 36.64 6.35 17.62
CA THR A 107 36.25 6.39 16.22
C THR A 107 36.55 7.83 15.90
N THR A 108 37.60 8.04 15.14
CA THR A 108 37.70 9.18 14.24
C THR A 108 36.27 9.53 13.83
N ILE A 109 35.74 10.63 14.37
CA ILE A 109 34.37 11.05 14.08
C ILE A 109 34.44 11.46 12.62
N SER A 110 34.17 10.52 11.72
CA SER A 110 34.09 10.85 10.31
C SER A 110 32.93 11.84 10.18
N PRO A 111 33.19 13.03 9.62
CA PRO A 111 32.20 14.09 9.58
C PRO A 111 31.02 13.66 8.72
N SER A 112 29.80 13.97 9.17
CA SER A 112 28.64 13.75 8.32
C SER A 112 28.68 14.65 7.09
N ARG A 113 28.07 14.21 6.00
CA ARG A 113 28.02 14.92 4.73
C ARG A 113 26.59 15.38 4.45
N ILE A 114 26.42 16.70 4.43
CA ILE A 114 25.13 17.33 4.12
C ILE A 114 25.14 17.83 2.67
N ALA A 115 24.06 17.57 1.94
CA ALA A 115 23.81 18.08 0.60
C ALA A 115 22.36 18.54 0.46
N THR A 116 22.15 19.68 -0.19
CA THR A 116 20.82 20.23 -0.48
C THR A 116 20.65 20.37 -1.98
N VAL A 117 19.59 19.79 -2.53
CA VAL A 117 19.24 19.83 -3.96
C VAL A 117 17.76 20.08 -4.15
N PHE A 118 17.38 20.49 -5.35
CA PHE A 118 15.99 20.49 -5.77
C PHE A 118 15.63 19.18 -6.47
N THR A 119 14.37 18.79 -6.39
CA THR A 119 13.82 17.76 -7.28
C THR A 119 13.88 18.24 -8.74
N SER A 120 13.84 17.30 -9.68
CA SER A 120 13.93 17.58 -11.13
C SER A 120 12.85 18.54 -11.63
N ASP A 121 11.71 18.61 -10.95
CA ASP A 121 10.61 19.54 -11.21
C ASP A 121 10.68 20.84 -10.41
N GLY A 122 11.68 20.99 -9.53
CA GLY A 122 11.94 22.19 -8.72
C GLY A 122 10.97 22.39 -7.54
N LEU A 123 9.99 21.51 -7.35
CA LEU A 123 8.91 21.72 -6.40
C LEU A 123 9.29 21.40 -4.94
N ILE A 124 10.27 20.52 -4.75
CA ILE A 124 10.71 20.09 -3.42
C ILE A 124 12.20 20.37 -3.27
N THR A 125 12.56 20.95 -2.14
CA THR A 125 13.94 21.06 -1.66
C THR A 125 14.23 19.83 -0.81
N VAL A 126 15.25 19.08 -1.19
CA VAL A 126 15.71 17.87 -0.51
C VAL A 126 17.04 18.18 0.17
N THR A 127 17.08 18.04 1.50
CA THR A 127 18.33 18.08 2.26
C THR A 127 18.64 16.68 2.77
N LEU A 128 19.77 16.13 2.34
CA LEU A 128 20.27 14.82 2.75
C LEU A 128 21.48 15.01 3.66
N ASP A 129 21.48 14.34 4.80
CA ASP A 129 22.62 14.13 5.68
C ASP A 129 23.02 12.66 5.68
N VAL A 130 24.30 12.39 5.40
CA VAL A 130 24.88 11.05 5.40
C VAL A 130 25.91 10.96 6.52
N SER A 131 25.66 10.10 7.50
CA SER A 131 26.53 9.93 8.66
C SER A 131 26.92 8.46 8.85
N PRO A 132 28.21 8.11 8.99
CA PRO A 132 29.39 9.00 9.08
C PRO A 132 30.04 9.35 7.72
N ASN A 133 29.38 9.09 6.59
CA ASN A 133 29.92 9.21 5.23
C ASN A 133 31.26 8.47 5.06
N HIS A 134 31.24 7.14 5.20
CA HIS A 134 32.43 6.29 4.99
C HIS A 134 32.04 4.96 4.37
N THR A 135 33.05 4.19 3.93
CA THR A 135 32.85 2.80 3.50
C THR A 135 32.26 1.95 4.62
N GLY A 136 31.11 1.31 4.38
CA GLY A 136 30.37 0.50 5.32
C GLY A 136 28.97 1.07 5.61
N THR A 137 28.47 0.83 6.81
CA THR A 137 27.11 1.24 7.21
C THR A 137 27.02 2.75 7.40
N ASN A 138 26.10 3.38 6.66
CA ASN A 138 25.76 4.80 6.78
C ASN A 138 24.27 4.96 7.09
N ILE A 139 23.98 6.01 7.83
CA ILE A 139 22.63 6.49 8.10
C ILE A 139 22.37 7.66 7.15
N PHE A 140 21.29 7.55 6.39
CA PHE A 140 20.81 8.58 5.47
C PHE A 140 19.60 9.24 6.10
N THR A 141 19.69 10.54 6.38
CA THR A 141 18.60 11.34 6.96
C THR A 141 18.18 12.40 5.96
N LEU A 142 16.90 12.40 5.58
CA LEU A 142 16.31 13.32 4.61
C LEU A 142 15.35 14.30 5.29
N ASN A 143 15.46 15.56 4.91
CA ASN A 143 14.46 16.59 5.15
C ASN A 143 13.89 17.07 3.82
N LEU A 144 12.57 17.16 3.75
CA LEU A 144 11.82 17.58 2.57
C LEU A 144 11.07 18.87 2.87
N ASN A 145 11.27 19.89 2.04
CA ASN A 145 10.55 21.15 2.14
C ASN A 145 9.91 21.49 0.79
N ASP A 146 8.67 21.96 0.80
CA ASP A 146 8.04 22.56 -0.38
C ASP A 146 8.81 23.84 -0.75
N SER A 147 9.38 23.88 -1.96
CA SER A 147 10.28 24.96 -2.39
C SER A 147 9.60 26.34 -2.46
N ARG A 148 8.27 26.37 -2.61
CA ARG A 148 7.51 27.63 -2.75
C ARG A 148 7.08 28.18 -1.39
N THR A 149 6.65 27.31 -0.49
CA THR A 149 6.05 27.68 0.80
C THR A 149 7.01 27.52 1.97
N GLY A 150 8.12 26.80 1.78
CA GLY A 150 9.09 26.44 2.83
C GLY A 150 8.57 25.39 3.83
N ARG A 151 7.32 24.91 3.67
CA ARG A 151 6.71 23.98 4.61
C ARG A 151 7.36 22.60 4.53
N ALA A 152 7.62 22.01 5.70
CA ALA A 152 8.13 20.65 5.78
C ALA A 152 7.09 19.64 5.26
N ILE A 153 7.54 18.67 4.47
CA ILE A 153 6.75 17.57 3.95
C ILE A 153 7.07 16.35 4.81
N THR A 154 6.18 15.97 5.72
CA THR A 154 6.42 14.91 6.72
C THR A 154 5.71 13.60 6.40
N ASN A 155 4.81 13.59 5.43
CA ASN A 155 4.08 12.40 4.99
C ASN A 155 4.44 12.11 3.53
N ALA A 156 5.50 11.35 3.30
CA ALA A 156 5.93 10.95 1.97
C ALA A 156 6.48 9.52 2.01
N HIS A 157 6.38 8.82 0.89
CA HIS A 157 7.08 7.55 0.70
C HIS A 157 8.35 7.81 -0.08
N ILE A 158 9.50 7.41 0.46
CA ILE A 158 10.79 7.68 -0.14
C ILE A 158 11.54 6.39 -0.38
N SER A 159 12.01 6.21 -1.61
CA SER A 159 12.95 5.15 -1.98
C SER A 159 14.27 5.79 -2.39
N LEU A 160 15.34 5.45 -1.66
CA LEU A 160 16.69 5.87 -1.99
C LEU A 160 17.39 4.75 -2.76
N PHE A 161 18.01 5.12 -3.87
CA PHE A 161 18.80 4.25 -4.72
C PHE A 161 20.26 4.70 -4.67
N THR A 162 21.18 3.76 -4.51
CA THR A 162 22.61 4.05 -4.51
C THR A 162 23.29 3.30 -5.64
N THR A 163 24.20 3.97 -6.34
CA THR A 163 24.97 3.38 -7.43
C THR A 163 26.40 3.91 -7.38
N MET A 164 27.37 3.01 -7.49
CA MET A 164 28.80 3.36 -7.60
C MET A 164 29.05 3.89 -9.01
N LEU A 165 29.57 5.11 -9.12
CA LEU A 165 29.80 5.76 -10.42
C LEU A 165 31.19 5.46 -10.97
N ASP A 166 32.16 5.24 -10.08
CA ASP A 166 33.55 4.96 -10.47
C ASP A 166 33.75 3.56 -11.07
N MET A 167 32.86 2.62 -10.75
CA MET A 167 32.90 1.23 -11.21
C MET A 167 31.49 0.69 -11.45
N LYS A 168 31.33 -0.13 -12.49
CA LYS A 168 30.04 -0.76 -12.81
C LYS A 168 29.62 -1.77 -11.74
N MET A 169 28.79 -1.31 -10.79
CA MET A 169 28.11 -2.15 -9.80
C MET A 169 26.60 -2.15 -9.99
N ALA A 170 25.92 -3.02 -9.26
CA ALA A 170 24.47 -3.01 -9.18
C ALA A 170 23.97 -1.78 -8.39
N THR A 171 22.83 -1.25 -8.80
CA THR A 171 22.11 -0.24 -8.02
C THR A 171 21.35 -0.92 -6.89
N THR A 172 21.54 -0.48 -5.66
CA THR A 172 20.76 -0.93 -4.50
C THR A 172 19.62 0.04 -4.22
N SER A 173 18.55 -0.45 -3.59
CA SER A 173 17.38 0.35 -3.22
C SER A 173 16.98 0.07 -1.79
N MET A 174 16.66 1.13 -1.03
CA MET A 174 16.08 1.02 0.29
C MET A 174 15.01 2.08 0.53
N PRO A 175 13.92 1.73 1.24
CA PRO A 175 12.94 2.70 1.71
C PRO A 175 13.51 3.52 2.87
N LEU A 176 13.16 4.81 2.91
CA LEU A 176 13.38 5.65 4.10
C LEU A 176 12.05 5.80 4.84
N HIS A 177 12.12 5.73 6.17
CA HIS A 177 10.95 5.77 7.04
C HIS A 177 10.92 7.06 7.86
N PRO A 178 9.75 7.61 8.19
CA PRO A 178 9.65 8.76 9.08
C PRO A 178 10.31 8.48 10.44
N ASP A 179 11.11 9.41 10.94
CA ASP A 179 11.79 9.32 12.24
C ASP A 179 10.96 9.86 13.43
N GLY A 180 9.79 10.43 13.15
CA GLY A 180 8.90 11.05 14.13
C GLY A 180 9.21 12.53 14.44
N GLN A 181 10.30 13.08 13.91
CA GLN A 181 10.73 14.48 14.04
C GLN A 181 10.49 15.29 12.76
N GLY A 182 9.94 14.65 11.72
CA GLY A 182 9.69 15.27 10.43
C GLY A 182 10.81 15.01 9.41
N HIS A 183 11.73 14.10 9.72
CA HIS A 183 12.74 13.61 8.78
C HIS A 183 12.43 12.17 8.37
N PHE A 184 13.13 11.72 7.34
CA PHE A 184 13.07 10.35 6.86
C PHE A 184 14.44 9.72 6.98
N GLN A 185 14.50 8.54 7.58
CA GLN A 185 15.76 7.87 7.85
C GLN A 185 15.78 6.45 7.31
N GLY A 186 16.96 6.03 6.87
CA GLY A 186 17.26 4.65 6.52
C GLY A 186 18.74 4.37 6.64
N THR A 187 19.06 3.09 6.81
CA THR A 187 20.44 2.61 6.92
C THR A 187 20.79 1.84 5.65
N ALA A 188 21.94 2.15 5.07
CA ALA A 188 22.45 1.42 3.91
C ALA A 188 23.97 1.25 3.97
N GLU A 189 24.46 0.24 3.27
CA GLU A 189 25.89 -0.06 3.19
C GLU A 189 26.47 0.51 1.90
N LEU A 190 27.50 1.36 2.04
CA LEU A 190 28.35 1.81 0.94
C LEU A 190 29.56 0.88 0.89
N SER A 191 29.57 -0.06 -0.05
CA SER A 191 30.54 -1.17 -0.07
C SER A 191 31.99 -0.75 -0.31
N MET A 192 32.23 0.49 -0.73
CA MET A 192 33.54 1.02 -1.07
C MET A 192 33.56 2.56 -1.06
N GLY A 193 34.75 3.14 -0.96
CA GLY A 193 34.97 4.56 -1.18
C GLY A 193 34.92 4.91 -2.67
N GLY A 194 34.62 6.17 -2.98
CA GLY A 194 34.49 6.68 -4.35
C GLY A 194 33.30 7.63 -4.53
N ASP A 195 33.00 7.94 -5.79
CA ASP A 195 31.83 8.70 -6.21
C ASP A 195 30.59 7.79 -6.28
N TRP A 196 29.59 8.14 -5.48
CA TRP A 196 28.31 7.48 -5.40
C TRP A 196 27.20 8.39 -5.94
N GLY A 197 26.41 7.85 -6.86
CA GLY A 197 25.15 8.44 -7.30
C GLY A 197 24.03 8.03 -6.36
N LEU A 198 23.36 9.02 -5.79
CA LEU A 198 22.17 8.84 -4.97
C LEU A 198 20.96 9.35 -5.75
N ARG A 199 19.99 8.48 -6.00
CA ARG A 199 18.71 8.83 -6.64
C ARG A 199 17.59 8.62 -5.64
N MET A 200 16.78 9.64 -5.42
CA MET A 200 15.63 9.59 -4.52
C MET A 200 14.35 9.67 -5.33
N LEU A 201 13.45 8.74 -5.08
CA LEU A 201 12.07 8.81 -5.55
C LEU A 201 11.21 9.17 -4.35
N ILE A 202 10.61 10.36 -4.35
CA ILE A 202 9.69 10.78 -3.29
C ILE A 202 8.27 10.86 -3.82
N GLN A 203 7.38 10.09 -3.21
CA GLN A 203 5.95 10.10 -3.49
C GLN A 203 5.25 10.89 -2.39
N THR A 204 4.63 12.01 -2.76
CA THR A 204 3.90 12.90 -1.86
C THR A 204 2.46 12.42 -1.62
N PRO A 205 1.73 13.00 -0.64
CA PRO A 205 0.35 12.59 -0.33
C PRO A 205 -0.65 12.77 -1.48
N ASP A 206 -0.35 13.65 -2.43
CA ASP A 206 -1.13 13.83 -3.66
C ASP A 206 -0.80 12.78 -4.75
N HIS A 207 -0.05 11.73 -4.38
CA HIS A 207 0.41 10.64 -5.23
C HIS A 207 1.33 11.04 -6.39
N LYS A 208 1.86 12.27 -6.38
CA LYS A 208 2.86 12.69 -7.35
C LYS A 208 4.22 12.12 -7.00
N LEU A 209 4.97 11.79 -8.05
CA LEU A 209 6.33 11.30 -7.95
C LEU A 209 7.30 12.44 -8.29
N HIS A 210 8.20 12.69 -7.36
CA HIS A 210 9.31 13.62 -7.53
C HIS A 210 10.62 12.85 -7.47
N GLU A 211 11.61 13.34 -8.21
CA GLU A 211 12.90 12.70 -8.34
C GLU A 211 14.01 13.69 -7.99
N ALA A 212 15.02 13.27 -7.22
CA ALA A 212 16.19 14.08 -6.90
C ALA A 212 17.47 13.25 -7.04
N HIS A 213 18.57 13.92 -7.41
CA HIS A 213 19.87 13.31 -7.56
C HIS A 213 20.92 14.04 -6.73
N ILE A 214 21.78 13.29 -6.05
CA ILE A 214 22.90 13.81 -5.27
C ILE A 214 24.14 12.98 -5.61
N HIS A 215 25.27 13.65 -5.82
CA HIS A 215 26.59 13.03 -5.85
C HIS A 215 27.18 13.03 -4.45
N LEU A 216 27.61 11.85 -3.99
CA LEU A 216 28.22 11.65 -2.69
C LEU A 216 29.63 11.12 -2.87
N LEU A 217 30.62 11.87 -2.39
CA LEU A 217 31.99 11.39 -2.32
C LEU A 217 32.23 10.72 -0.96
N THR A 218 32.48 9.41 -0.99
CA THR A 218 32.75 8.59 0.19
C THR A 218 34.26 8.34 0.30
N PRO A 219 34.92 8.71 1.41
CA PRO A 219 36.32 8.38 1.65
C PRO A 219 36.55 6.87 1.68
N ALA A 220 37.67 6.44 1.08
CA ALA A 220 38.12 5.04 1.08
C ALA A 220 38.64 4.62 2.46
#